data_AF-A0A2M9PEF6-F1
#
_entry.id   AF-A0A2M9PEF6-F1
#
_cell.length_a   1.000
_cell.length_b   1.000
_cell.length_c   1.000
_cell.angle_alpha   90.00
_cell.angle_beta   90.00
_cell.angle_gamma   90.00
#
_symmetry.space_group_name_H-M   'P 1'
#
loop_
_entity.id
_entity.type
_entity.pdbx_description
1 polymer ?
#
loop_
_entity_poly.entity_id
_entity_poly.type
_entity_poly.pdbx_seq_one_letter_code
_entity_poly.pdbx_strand_id
1 'polypeptide(L)' 'QALEADGMVARRAFPVVPPHVEYSLTPLGAEAAERVRALVDWIEVSLPRIREAPPGEGPSREGPSGEGCVSRPDL' A
#
# COMPACT_ATOMS: atom_id res chain seq x y z
N GLN A 1 -0.51 6.48 -13.30
CA GLN A 1 -1.16 7.80 -13.44
C GLN A 1 -2.51 7.89 -12.72
N ALA A 2 -2.79 7.01 -11.73
CA ALA A 2 -4.09 6.99 -11.05
C ALA A 2 -4.39 8.29 -10.28
N LEU A 3 -3.42 8.84 -9.55
CA LEU A 3 -3.61 10.07 -8.76
C LEU A 3 -3.91 11.32 -9.61
N GLU A 4 -3.46 11.37 -10.86
CA GLU A 4 -3.84 12.42 -11.81
C GLU A 4 -5.26 12.23 -12.34
N ALA A 5 -5.61 10.97 -12.66
CA ALA A 5 -6.95 10.61 -13.13
C ALA A 5 -8.04 10.79 -12.04
N ASP A 6 -7.67 10.54 -10.78
CA ASP A 6 -8.54 10.71 -9.60
C ASP A 6 -8.63 12.18 -9.14
N GLY A 7 -7.94 13.11 -9.85
CA GLY A 7 -8.00 14.53 -9.57
C GLY A 7 -7.25 14.98 -8.31
N MET A 8 -6.38 14.13 -7.74
CA MET A 8 -5.55 14.46 -6.58
C MET A 8 -4.26 15.19 -6.98
N VAL A 9 -3.74 14.94 -8.18
CA VAL A 9 -2.51 15.56 -8.69
C VAL A 9 -2.81 16.33 -9.97
N ALA A 10 -2.46 17.61 -10.00
CA ALA A 10 -2.47 18.43 -11.20
C ALA A 10 -1.09 18.39 -11.86
N ARG A 11 -1.08 17.99 -13.13
CA ARG A 11 0.09 18.01 -13.99
C ARG A 11 0.09 19.27 -14.85
N ARG A 12 1.16 20.08 -14.79
CA ARG A 12 1.38 21.22 -15.68
C ARG A 12 2.66 21.02 -16.48
N ALA A 13 2.55 20.97 -17.80
CA ALA A 13 3.69 20.94 -18.69
C ALA A 13 4.04 22.36 -19.13
N PHE A 14 5.30 22.76 -18.94
CA PHE A 14 5.80 24.06 -19.36
C PHE A 14 6.60 23.89 -20.66
N PRO A 15 6.06 24.37 -21.81
CA PRO A 15 6.74 24.29 -23.10
C PRO A 15 7.79 25.39 -23.24
N VAL A 16 8.69 25.50 -22.25
CA VAL A 16 9.84 26.41 -22.25
C VAL A 16 11.11 25.62 -22.58
N VAL A 17 12.23 26.28 -22.87
CA VAL A 17 13.53 25.61 -23.02
C VAL A 17 14.36 25.89 -21.77
N PRO A 18 14.78 24.87 -21.00
CA PRO A 18 14.49 23.44 -21.16
C PRO A 18 13.06 23.06 -20.72
N PRO A 19 12.39 22.15 -21.45
CA PRO A 19 11.02 21.77 -21.15
C PRO A 19 10.99 20.97 -19.85
N HIS A 20 10.05 21.32 -18.97
CA HIS A 20 9.86 20.64 -17.69
C HIS A 20 8.37 20.47 -17.38
N VAL A 21 8.08 19.54 -16.49
CA VAL A 21 6.73 19.21 -16.04
C VAL A 21 6.71 19.34 -14.54
N GLU A 22 5.74 20.08 -14.04
CA GLU A 22 5.49 20.23 -12.61
C GLU A 22 4.25 19.43 -12.21
N TYR A 23 4.36 18.81 -11.03
CA TYR A 23 3.28 18.10 -10.39
C TYR A 23 2.96 18.83 -9.08
N SER A 24 1.70 19.26 -8.96
CA SER A 24 1.20 19.92 -7.76
C SER A 24 -0.02 19.18 -7.24
N LEU A 25 -0.18 19.11 -5.93
CA LEU A 25 -1.42 18.60 -5.35
C LEU A 25 -2.57 19.55 -5.69
N THR A 26 -3.71 18.98 -6.06
CA THR A 26 -4.97 19.73 -6.08
C THR A 26 -5.47 19.92 -4.64
N PRO A 27 -6.50 20.74 -4.39
CA PRO A 27 -7.11 20.82 -3.07
C PRO A 27 -7.54 19.45 -2.52
N LEU A 28 -8.13 18.60 -3.37
CA LEU A 28 -8.50 17.22 -3.03
C LEU A 28 -7.27 16.36 -2.68
N GLY A 29 -6.19 16.47 -3.45
CA GLY A 29 -4.94 15.77 -3.16
C GLY A 29 -4.27 16.23 -1.88
N ALA A 30 -4.37 17.51 -1.54
CA ALA A 30 -3.86 18.05 -0.28
C ALA A 30 -4.65 17.48 0.90
N GLU A 31 -5.99 17.44 0.83
CA GLU A 31 -6.82 16.80 1.85
C GLU A 31 -6.47 15.32 2.04
N ALA A 32 -6.29 14.58 0.94
CA ALA A 32 -5.87 13.19 0.99
C ALA A 32 -4.47 13.03 1.62
N ALA A 33 -3.52 13.88 1.26
CA ALA A 33 -2.17 13.89 1.81
C ALA A 33 -2.17 14.13 3.33
N GLU A 34 -3.02 15.02 3.84
CA GLU A 34 -3.16 15.26 5.29
C GLU A 34 -3.67 14.02 6.02
N ARG A 35 -4.62 13.27 5.43
CA ARG A 35 -5.09 12.00 6.04
C ARG A 35 -4.01 10.93 6.05
N VAL A 36 -3.24 10.82 4.97
CA VAL A 36 -2.11 9.89 4.89
C VAL A 36 -1.05 10.27 5.91
N ARG A 37 -0.72 11.56 6.05
CA ARG A 37 0.22 12.06 7.06
C ARG A 37 -0.24 11.70 8.46
N ALA A 38 -1.50 11.98 8.81
CA ALA A 38 -2.03 11.64 10.14
C ALA A 38 -1.96 10.13 10.42
N LEU A 39 -2.17 9.29 9.41
CA LEU A 39 -2.00 7.85 9.53
C LEU A 39 -0.53 7.47 9.77
N VAL A 40 0.40 8.04 9.01
CA VAL A 40 1.83 7.80 9.18
C VAL A 40 2.29 8.24 10.58
N ASP A 41 1.90 9.43 11.02
CA ASP A 41 2.24 9.95 12.35
C ASP A 41 1.73 9.01 13.45
N TRP A 42 0.49 8.52 13.32
CA TRP A 42 -0.06 7.54 14.26
C TRP A 42 0.69 6.22 14.23
N ILE A 43 1.05 5.73 13.04
CA ILE A 43 1.85 4.51 12.87
C ILE A 43 3.19 4.70 13.58
N GLU A 44 3.90 5.81 13.36
CA GLU A 44 5.20 6.07 14.00
C GLU A 44 5.12 6.03 15.53
N VAL A 45 4.08 6.63 16.11
CA VAL A 45 3.81 6.58 17.56
C VAL A 45 3.45 5.16 18.04
N SER A 46 2.74 4.40 17.21
CA SER A 46 2.25 3.06 17.54
C SER A 46 3.24 1.94 17.22
N LEU A 47 4.25 2.21 16.38
CA LEU A 47 5.25 1.24 15.92
C LEU A 47 5.93 0.49 17.07
N PRO A 48 6.34 1.13 18.19
CA PRO A 48 6.90 0.40 19.32
C PRO A 48 5.92 -0.63 19.90
N ARG A 49 4.65 -0.26 20.06
CA ARG A 49 3.60 -1.15 20.59
C ARG A 49 3.29 -2.30 19.63
N ILE A 50 3.28 -2.03 18.32
CA ILE A 50 3.06 -3.05 17.29
C ILE A 50 4.24 -4.02 17.24
N ARG A 51 5.47 -3.54 17.45
CA ARG A 51 6.67 -4.39 17.47
C ARG A 51 6.78 -5.27 18.71
N GLU A 52 6.23 -4.82 19.84
CA GLU A 52 6.14 -5.61 21.06
C GLU A 52 4.98 -6.61 21.03
N ALA A 53 4.01 -6.42 20.13
CA ALA A 53 3.00 -7.43 19.89
C ALA A 53 3.67 -8.69 19.33
N PRO A 54 3.45 -9.87 19.94
CA PRO A 54 4.03 -11.10 19.44
C PRO A 54 3.60 -11.33 17.98
N PRO A 55 4.49 -11.78 17.09
CA PRO A 55 4.13 -12.10 15.73
C PRO A 55 2.99 -13.13 15.75
N GLY A 56 1.92 -12.82 15.02
CA GLY A 56 0.60 -13.43 15.15
C GLY A 56 0.57 -14.90 15.54
N GLU A 57 -0.10 -15.18 16.66
CA GLU A 57 -1.00 -16.33 16.76
C GLU A 57 -2.14 -16.08 15.76
N GLY A 58 -1.86 -16.25 14.47
CA GLY A 58 -2.91 -16.45 13.49
C GLY A 58 -3.60 -17.78 13.82
N PRO A 59 -4.94 -17.90 13.75
CA PRO A 59 -5.59 -19.16 14.00
C PRO A 59 -4.96 -20.20 13.06
N SER A 60 -4.29 -21.18 13.67
CA SER A 60 -3.79 -22.37 13.01
C SER A 60 -4.90 -22.87 12.09
N ARG A 61 -4.69 -22.78 10.77
CA ARG A 61 -5.48 -23.59 9.84
C ARG A 61 -4.99 -25.01 10.00
N GLU A 62 -5.49 -25.67 11.03
CA GLU A 62 -5.62 -27.11 11.11
C GLU A 62 -6.55 -27.56 9.98
N GLY A 63 -5.99 -27.65 8.77
CA GLY A 63 -6.56 -28.47 7.73
C GLY A 63 -6.39 -29.93 8.18
N PRO A 64 -7.46 -30.75 8.22
CA PRO A 64 -7.29 -32.16 8.50
C PRO A 64 -6.38 -32.75 7.42
N SER A 65 -5.20 -33.21 7.85
CA SER A 65 -4.42 -34.22 7.14
C SER A 65 -5.26 -35.49 7.09
N GLY A 66 -6.03 -35.64 6.02
CA GLY A 66 -6.69 -36.86 5.61
C GLY A 66 -6.05 -37.35 4.33
N GLU A 67 -4.99 -38.13 4.50
CA GLU A 67 -4.57 -39.29 3.71
C GLU A 67 -5.15 -39.43 2.29
N GLY A 68 -4.24 -39.38 1.31
CA GLY A 68 -4.52 -39.71 -0.08
C GLY A 68 -3.22 -40.00 -0.82
N CYS A 69 -2.59 -41.09 -0.43
CA CYS A 69 -1.39 -41.73 -0.97
C CYS A 69 -1.04 -41.37 -2.43
N VAL A 70 0.14 -40.79 -2.64
CA VAL A 70 0.82 -40.80 -3.94
C VAL A 70 1.36 -42.20 -4.23
N SER A 71 1.04 -42.74 -5.40
CA SER A 71 1.91 -43.60 -6.21
C SER A 71 1.27 -43.69 -7.60
N ARG A 72 1.57 -42.75 -8.50
CA ARG A 72 2.70 -42.70 -9.47
C ARG A 72 2.21 -43.12 -10.88
N PRO A 73 2.84 -42.56 -11.93
CA PRO A 73 2.40 -42.63 -13.32
C PRO A 73 3.04 -43.83 -14.06
N ASP A 74 2.51 -44.12 -15.26
CA ASP A 74 3.24 -44.41 -16.52
C ASP A 74 2.44 -45.35 -17.45
N LEU A 75 2.30 -44.89 -18.71
CA LEU A 75 1.68 -45.48 -19.92
C LEU A 75 0.15 -45.50 -20.07
#